data_AF-A0A485LLV3-F1
#
_entry.id   AF-A0A485LLV3-F1
#
_cell.length_a   1.000
_cell.length_b   1.000
_cell.length_c   1.000
_cell.angle_alpha   90.00
_cell.angle_beta   90.00
_cell.angle_gamma   90.00
#
_symmetry.space_group_name_H-M   'P 1'
#
loop_
_entity.id
_entity.type
_entity.pdbx_description
1 polymer ?
#
loop_
_entity_poly.entity_id
_entity_poly.type
_entity_poly.pdbx_seq_one_letter_code
_entity_poly.pdbx_strand_id
1 'polypeptide(L)'
;MLVHTTVVNPGLNWIRKPGRFSKSMAILYSIGFLIAIASISIGYEIANNPPNFYVVLGISRDSSFADIKRAYRTRSVELHPDKNPSPTAGEDFKRLRLAYDLLSDSSKRPVYDFYGEADALKEGGEAPVSDSSHLVSLLSYYVVWSILTYVLTVGDTPDVRTWAYSGLLLMLVAEINITIAKVGLSTTFFPQITVYQLVQFMHLLYPPYMNGCRSMAAFYVRNLVQENYNLSIELLKSNKMILMGMRQLNADMQGLGHPSRRPKTQKHPSAPGGAPDEAQAAAQQHQPTAEEAELIQPTPAINSHPGGFQIPPFVYAIGFYFVMNYFFG
;
A
#
# COMPACT_ATOMS: atom_id res chain seq x y z
N MET A 1 11.05 -12.44 -2.68
CA MET A 1 10.19 -13.51 -2.10
C MET A 1 10.66 -13.92 -0.70
N LEU A 2 11.90 -14.41 -0.52
CA LEU A 2 12.41 -14.87 0.79
C LEU A 2 12.38 -13.81 1.89
N VAL A 3 12.96 -12.62 1.66
CA VAL A 3 12.98 -11.52 2.65
C VAL A 3 11.56 -11.10 3.08
N HIS A 4 10.61 -11.16 2.16
CA HIS A 4 9.22 -10.78 2.41
C HIS A 4 8.53 -11.75 3.38
N THR A 5 8.66 -13.06 3.15
CA THR A 5 8.02 -14.07 4.00
C THR A 5 8.75 -14.28 5.33
N THR A 6 10.07 -14.09 5.39
CA THR A 6 10.88 -14.37 6.59
C THR A 6 11.09 -13.16 7.49
N VAL A 7 11.12 -11.93 6.96
CA VAL A 7 11.43 -10.73 7.75
C VAL A 7 10.25 -9.76 7.80
N VAL A 8 9.66 -9.44 6.66
CA VAL A 8 8.64 -8.38 6.55
C VAL A 8 7.33 -8.79 7.21
N ASN A 9 6.81 -9.97 6.87
CA ASN A 9 5.54 -10.47 7.42
C ASN A 9 5.58 -10.70 8.93
N PRO A 10 6.59 -11.39 9.50
CA PRO A 10 6.70 -11.56 10.96
C PRO A 10 6.90 -10.24 11.70
N GLY A 11 7.71 -9.33 11.15
CA GLY A 11 7.96 -8.01 11.73
C GLY A 11 6.69 -7.14 11.80
N LEU A 12 5.96 -7.04 10.70
CA LEU A 12 4.68 -6.31 10.66
C LEU A 12 3.64 -6.92 11.59
N ASN A 13 3.55 -8.25 11.64
CA ASN A 13 2.64 -8.94 12.57
C ASN A 13 3.01 -8.72 14.04
N TRP A 14 4.31 -8.60 14.36
CA TRP A 14 4.76 -8.30 15.72
C TRP A 14 4.46 -6.86 16.14
N ILE A 15 4.67 -5.88 15.26
CA ILE A 15 4.34 -4.46 15.50
C ILE A 15 2.84 -4.31 15.71
N ARG A 16 2.03 -5.06 14.95
CA ARG A 16 0.57 -4.93 14.91
C ARG A 16 -0.17 -5.96 15.77
N LYS A 17 0.48 -6.54 16.79
CA LYS A 17 -0.21 -7.39 17.77
C LYS A 17 -1.33 -6.57 18.45
N PRO A 18 -2.56 -7.13 18.53
CA PRO A 18 -3.67 -6.43 19.16
C PRO A 18 -3.33 -6.13 20.63
N GLY A 19 -3.54 -4.87 21.05
CA GLY A 19 -3.31 -4.41 22.42
C GLY A 19 -1.91 -3.87 22.75
N ARG A 20 -0.93 -3.92 21.83
CA ARG A 20 0.43 -3.40 22.11
C ARG A 20 0.55 -1.88 21.91
N PHE A 21 0.00 -1.34 20.83
CA PHE A 21 0.07 0.09 20.49
C PHE A 21 -1.29 0.63 20.04
N SER A 22 -1.48 1.95 20.17
CA SER A 22 -2.66 2.66 19.62
C SER A 22 -2.71 2.53 18.09
N LYS A 23 -3.92 2.57 17.51
CA LYS A 23 -4.19 2.33 16.08
C LYS A 23 -3.27 3.15 15.16
N SER A 24 -3.15 4.45 15.41
CA SER A 24 -2.34 5.37 14.61
C SER A 24 -0.84 5.13 14.76
N MET A 25 -0.40 4.73 15.96
CA MET A 25 1.01 4.47 16.25
C MET A 25 1.48 3.15 15.65
N ALA A 26 0.63 2.12 15.66
CA ALA A 26 0.94 0.85 14.99
C ALA A 26 1.13 1.02 13.48
N ILE A 27 0.32 1.88 12.85
CA ILE A 27 0.47 2.25 11.43
C ILE A 27 1.76 3.02 11.22
N LEU A 28 2.03 4.04 12.03
CA LEU A 28 3.25 4.86 11.92
C LEU A 28 4.52 4.00 12.05
N TYR A 29 4.57 3.09 13.02
CA TYR A 29 5.71 2.17 13.17
C TYR A 29 5.81 1.16 12.03
N SER A 30 4.69 0.72 11.46
CA SER A 30 4.70 -0.15 10.27
C SER A 30 5.26 0.56 9.04
N ILE A 31 4.88 1.82 8.83
CA ILE A 31 5.42 2.69 7.77
C ILE A 31 6.92 2.90 8.01
N GLY A 32 7.32 3.27 9.23
CA GLY A 32 8.73 3.44 9.59
C GLY A 32 9.56 2.18 9.38
N PHE A 33 9.03 1.01 9.72
CA PHE A 33 9.67 -0.28 9.49
C PHE A 33 9.85 -0.59 8.00
N LEU A 34 8.84 -0.32 7.17
CA LEU A 34 8.94 -0.49 5.73
C LEU A 34 9.94 0.50 5.09
N ILE A 35 9.97 1.74 5.56
CA ILE A 35 10.96 2.75 5.13
C ILE A 35 12.36 2.30 5.53
N ALA A 36 12.55 1.75 6.73
CA ALA A 36 13.85 1.25 7.17
C ALA A 36 14.33 0.09 6.29
N ILE A 37 13.46 -0.89 6.00
CA ILE A 37 13.80 -1.99 5.09
C ILE A 37 14.09 -1.48 3.68
N ALA A 38 13.28 -0.56 3.16
CA ALA A 38 13.51 0.06 1.86
C ALA A 38 14.85 0.79 1.83
N SER A 39 15.18 1.55 2.88
CA SER A 39 16.46 2.27 3.01
C SER A 39 17.65 1.32 3.05
N ILE A 40 17.54 0.21 3.78
CA ILE A 40 18.57 -0.82 3.83
C ILE A 40 18.71 -1.50 2.45
N SER A 41 17.60 -1.81 1.79
CA SER A 41 17.60 -2.42 0.45
C SER A 41 18.24 -1.50 -0.59
N ILE A 42 17.85 -0.22 -0.60
CA ILE A 42 18.42 0.81 -1.46
C ILE A 42 19.91 0.99 -1.14
N GLY A 43 20.29 1.04 0.14
CA GLY A 43 21.68 1.14 0.56
C GLY A 43 22.53 -0.05 0.11
N TYR A 44 21.99 -1.27 0.20
CA TYR A 44 22.66 -2.48 -0.31
C TYR A 44 22.81 -2.45 -1.83
N GLU A 45 21.80 -1.96 -2.54
CA GLU A 45 21.83 -1.83 -3.99
C GLU A 45 22.83 -0.76 -4.44
N ILE A 46 22.89 0.38 -3.76
CA ILE A 46 23.90 1.42 -4.00
C ILE A 46 25.32 0.91 -3.69
N ALA A 47 25.49 0.09 -2.65
CA ALA A 47 26.79 -0.45 -2.27
C ALA A 47 27.32 -1.53 -3.24
N ASN A 48 26.42 -2.34 -3.81
CA ASN A 48 26.81 -3.39 -4.75
C ASN A 48 26.86 -2.91 -6.20
N ASN A 49 26.11 -1.86 -6.54
CA ASN A 49 26.20 -1.26 -7.86
C ASN A 49 27.42 -0.35 -7.95
N PRO A 50 28.14 -0.39 -9.08
CA PRO A 50 29.34 0.39 -9.20
C PRO A 50 28.98 1.88 -9.33
N PRO A 51 29.80 2.79 -8.78
CA PRO A 51 29.44 4.20 -8.66
C PRO A 51 29.23 4.85 -10.03
N ASN A 52 28.28 5.79 -10.10
CA ASN A 52 27.96 6.54 -11.32
C ASN A 52 29.22 7.27 -11.86
N PHE A 53 29.37 7.40 -13.17
CA PHE A 53 30.50 8.10 -13.79
C PHE A 53 30.59 9.58 -13.38
N TYR A 54 29.46 10.25 -13.13
CA TYR A 54 29.48 11.61 -12.59
C TYR A 54 30.03 11.65 -11.15
N VAL A 55 29.74 10.63 -10.34
CA VAL A 55 30.28 10.48 -8.97
C VAL A 55 31.77 10.15 -9.02
N VAL A 56 32.20 9.27 -9.93
CA VAL A 56 33.62 8.90 -10.13
C VAL A 56 34.46 10.11 -10.51
N LEU A 57 33.97 10.95 -11.43
CA LEU A 57 34.64 12.21 -11.80
C LEU A 57 34.47 13.31 -10.75
N GLY A 58 33.43 13.24 -9.91
CA GLY A 58 33.11 14.25 -8.90
C GLY A 58 32.52 15.53 -9.50
N ILE A 59 31.77 15.41 -10.60
CA ILE A 59 31.16 16.53 -11.34
C ILE A 59 29.64 16.40 -11.35
N SER A 60 28.94 17.45 -11.78
CA SER A 60 27.49 17.41 -11.96
C SER A 60 27.12 16.93 -13.36
N ARG A 61 25.89 16.41 -13.53
CA ARG A 61 25.32 16.08 -14.84
C ARG A 61 25.26 17.27 -15.79
N ASP A 62 25.22 18.50 -15.30
CA ASP A 62 25.20 19.71 -16.15
C ASP A 62 26.60 20.25 -16.47
N SER A 63 27.66 19.57 -16.01
CA SER A 63 29.04 20.03 -16.22
C SER A 63 29.43 20.04 -17.70
N SER A 64 30.20 21.06 -18.08
CA SER A 64 30.68 21.24 -19.45
C SER A 64 31.78 20.23 -19.79
N PHE A 65 32.06 20.05 -21.08
CA PHE A 65 33.18 19.22 -21.52
C PHE A 65 34.54 19.68 -20.94
N ALA A 66 34.72 21.00 -20.77
CA ALA A 66 35.92 21.55 -20.16
C ALA A 66 36.07 21.12 -18.69
N ASP A 67 34.96 21.09 -17.95
CA ASP A 67 34.92 20.64 -16.55
C ASP A 67 35.18 19.14 -16.43
N ILE A 68 34.58 18.33 -17.31
CA ILE A 68 34.83 16.89 -17.41
C ILE A 68 36.32 16.62 -17.61
N LYS A 69 36.95 17.31 -18.57
CA LYS A 69 38.39 17.16 -18.87
C LYS A 69 39.28 17.60 -17.72
N ARG A 70 38.92 18.70 -17.02
CA ARG A 70 39.65 19.18 -15.85
C ARG A 70 39.56 18.18 -14.70
N ALA A 71 38.35 17.72 -14.39
CA ALA A 71 38.11 16.75 -13.32
C ALA A 71 38.84 15.43 -13.57
N TYR A 72 38.80 14.92 -14.81
CA TYR A 72 39.55 13.73 -15.21
C TYR A 72 41.05 13.89 -14.93
N ARG A 73 41.68 14.99 -15.37
CA ARG A 73 43.11 15.23 -15.14
C ARG A 73 43.48 15.23 -13.66
N THR A 74 42.68 15.88 -12.83
CA THR A 74 42.91 15.93 -11.37
C THR A 74 42.79 14.52 -10.77
N ARG A 75 41.68 13.82 -11.06
CA ARG A 75 41.42 12.47 -10.55
C ARG A 75 42.40 11.42 -11.05
N SER A 76 42.89 11.54 -12.29
CA SER A 76 43.85 10.59 -12.86
C SER A 76 45.19 10.62 -12.14
N VAL A 77 45.61 11.78 -11.63
CA VAL A 77 46.84 11.90 -10.84
C VAL A 77 46.66 11.31 -9.45
N GLU A 78 45.49 11.49 -8.85
CA GLU A 78 45.14 10.95 -7.53
C GLU A 78 44.98 9.42 -7.54
N LEU A 79 44.30 8.88 -8.56
CA LEU A 79 43.99 7.46 -8.70
C LEU A 79 45.04 6.68 -9.51
N HIS A 80 46.21 7.28 -9.80
CA HIS A 80 47.24 6.61 -10.57
C HIS A 80 47.76 5.36 -9.82
N PRO A 81 47.85 4.19 -10.47
CA PRO A 81 48.26 2.94 -9.81
C PRO A 81 49.66 3.01 -9.17
N ASP A 82 50.57 3.83 -9.72
CA ASP A 82 51.91 4.02 -9.13
C ASP A 82 51.93 4.92 -7.88
N LYS A 83 50.94 5.82 -7.74
CA LYS A 83 50.90 6.80 -6.62
C LYS A 83 49.93 6.37 -5.52
N ASN A 84 48.91 5.58 -5.87
CA ASN A 84 47.91 5.09 -4.94
C ASN A 84 48.23 3.64 -4.55
N PRO A 85 48.65 3.38 -3.29
CA PRO A 85 48.96 2.03 -2.81
C PRO A 85 47.71 1.18 -2.52
N SER A 86 46.49 1.65 -2.84
CA SER A 86 45.26 0.88 -2.65
C SER A 86 45.23 -0.37 -3.54
N PRO A 87 44.77 -1.54 -3.03
CA PRO A 87 44.56 -2.73 -3.85
C PRO A 87 43.51 -2.53 -4.95
N THR A 88 42.62 -1.53 -4.82
CA THR A 88 41.59 -1.21 -5.82
C THR A 88 42.04 -0.16 -6.85
N ALA A 89 43.24 0.42 -6.71
CA ALA A 89 43.67 1.56 -7.53
C ALA A 89 43.61 1.26 -9.04
N GLY A 90 43.92 0.03 -9.45
CA GLY A 90 43.82 -0.39 -10.85
C GLY A 90 42.37 -0.45 -11.37
N GLU A 91 41.41 -0.84 -10.54
CA GLU A 91 39.98 -0.87 -10.90
C GLU A 91 39.39 0.54 -10.93
N ASP A 92 39.71 1.34 -9.92
CA ASP A 92 39.28 2.73 -9.82
C ASP A 92 39.79 3.57 -11.00
N PHE A 93 41.05 3.35 -11.41
CA PHE A 93 41.63 4.03 -12.57
C PHE A 93 40.98 3.59 -13.89
N LYS A 94 40.69 2.29 -14.06
CA LYS A 94 39.94 1.78 -15.22
C LYS A 94 38.56 2.43 -15.29
N ARG A 95 37.86 2.51 -14.16
CA ARG A 95 36.52 3.11 -14.09
C ARG A 95 36.55 4.61 -14.38
N LEU A 96 37.57 5.32 -13.90
CA LEU A 96 37.80 6.73 -14.21
C LEU A 96 38.01 6.95 -15.72
N ARG A 97 38.78 6.07 -16.37
CA ARG A 97 38.99 6.13 -17.83
C ARG A 97 37.70 5.90 -18.59
N LEU A 98 36.93 4.86 -18.25
CA LEU A 98 35.63 4.58 -18.86
C LEU A 98 34.64 5.75 -18.67
N ALA A 99 34.64 6.37 -17.48
CA ALA A 99 33.81 7.54 -17.20
C ALA A 99 34.14 8.70 -18.15
N TYR A 100 35.42 8.98 -18.37
CA TYR A 100 35.84 10.02 -19.31
C TYR A 100 35.49 9.64 -20.76
N ASP A 101 35.76 8.41 -21.18
CA ASP A 101 35.50 7.97 -22.56
C ASP A 101 34.01 8.07 -22.93
N LEU A 102 33.09 7.76 -22.01
CA LEU A 102 31.65 7.85 -22.24
C LEU A 102 31.10 9.29 -22.10
N LEU A 103 31.56 10.05 -21.11
CA LEU A 103 31.04 11.40 -20.86
C LEU A 103 31.66 12.48 -21.75
N SER A 104 32.83 12.21 -22.34
CA SER A 104 33.51 13.09 -23.29
C SER A 104 32.85 13.06 -24.67
N ASP A 105 32.22 11.95 -25.06
CA ASP A 105 31.54 11.82 -26.33
C ASP A 105 30.09 12.33 -26.25
N SER A 106 29.77 13.34 -27.07
CA SER A 106 28.43 13.93 -27.16
C SER A 106 27.34 12.94 -27.57
N SER A 107 27.71 11.85 -28.26
CA SER A 107 26.76 10.82 -28.68
C SER A 107 26.50 9.78 -27.59
N LYS A 108 27.52 9.43 -26.78
CA LYS A 108 27.42 8.38 -25.74
C LYS A 108 26.89 8.91 -24.40
N ARG A 109 27.15 10.18 -24.07
CA ARG A 109 26.63 10.83 -22.85
C ARG A 109 25.10 10.71 -22.68
N PRO A 110 24.26 11.07 -23.67
CA PRO A 110 22.80 10.92 -23.51
C PRO A 110 22.40 9.45 -23.39
N VAL A 111 23.07 8.53 -24.09
CA VAL A 111 22.78 7.09 -23.98
C VAL A 111 23.05 6.61 -22.54
N TYR A 112 24.15 7.05 -21.94
CA TYR A 112 24.47 6.76 -20.55
C TYR A 112 23.43 7.35 -19.57
N ASP A 113 23.03 8.61 -19.79
CA ASP A 113 22.12 9.31 -18.88
C ASP A 113 20.74 8.65 -18.80
N PHE A 114 20.23 8.14 -19.92
CA PHE A 114 18.88 7.57 -20.03
C PHE A 114 18.84 6.03 -19.92
N TYR A 115 19.81 5.32 -20.48
CA TYR A 115 19.79 3.85 -20.58
C TYR A 115 20.88 3.16 -19.73
N GLY A 116 21.79 3.93 -19.15
CA GLY A 116 22.81 3.43 -18.22
C GLY A 116 24.09 2.90 -18.87
N GLU A 117 24.97 2.34 -18.04
CA GLU A 117 26.33 1.90 -18.42
C GLU A 117 26.31 0.75 -19.44
N ALA A 118 25.42 -0.22 -19.27
CA ALA A 118 25.38 -1.43 -20.10
C ALA A 118 25.08 -1.13 -21.57
N ASP A 119 24.18 -0.18 -21.84
CA ASP A 119 23.83 0.23 -23.20
C ASP A 119 24.83 1.22 -23.79
N ALA A 120 25.45 2.07 -22.95
CA ALA A 120 26.48 3.01 -23.40
C ALA A 120 27.80 2.32 -23.80
N LEU A 121 28.09 1.14 -23.26
CA LEU A 121 29.31 0.36 -23.53
C LEU A 121 29.19 -0.62 -24.72
N LYS A 122 28.02 -0.76 -25.35
CA LYS A 122 27.85 -1.62 -26.54
C LYS A 122 28.61 -1.02 -27.72
N GLU A 123 29.83 -1.50 -27.97
CA GLU A 123 30.61 -1.17 -29.17
C GLU A 123 30.57 -2.31 -30.19
N GLY A 124 29.91 -2.08 -31.33
CA GLY A 124 29.93 -3.00 -32.48
C GLY A 124 28.62 -3.09 -33.24
N GLY A 125 28.36 -2.16 -34.17
CA GLY A 125 27.38 -2.29 -35.26
C GLY A 125 25.89 -2.38 -34.89
N GLU A 126 25.54 -2.68 -33.64
CA GLU A 126 24.17 -2.53 -33.13
C GLU A 126 23.89 -1.04 -32.96
N ALA A 127 22.87 -0.56 -33.67
CA ALA A 127 22.40 0.81 -33.54
C ALA A 127 22.08 1.11 -32.06
N PRO A 128 22.29 2.35 -31.59
CA PRO A 128 21.87 2.77 -30.25
C PRO A 128 20.43 2.32 -30.02
N VAL A 129 20.15 1.79 -28.82
CA VAL A 129 18.85 1.24 -28.43
C VAL A 129 17.76 2.18 -28.92
N SER A 130 16.95 1.69 -29.86
CA SER A 130 15.82 2.46 -30.38
C SER A 130 14.89 2.81 -29.23
N ASP A 131 14.36 4.03 -29.22
CA ASP A 131 13.32 4.43 -28.27
C ASP A 131 12.18 3.39 -28.21
N SER A 132 11.90 2.71 -29.33
CA SER A 132 10.92 1.62 -29.40
C SER A 132 11.28 0.41 -28.54
N SER A 133 12.55 -0.02 -28.52
CA SER A 133 12.98 -1.15 -27.70
C SER A 133 12.90 -0.84 -26.21
N HIS A 134 13.23 0.40 -25.82
CA HIS A 134 13.09 0.84 -24.44
C HIS A 134 11.62 0.90 -24.00
N LEU A 135 10.73 1.38 -24.87
CA LEU A 135 9.28 1.36 -24.61
C LEU A 135 8.76 -0.07 -24.43
N VAL A 136 9.23 -1.02 -25.23
CA VAL A 136 8.85 -2.43 -25.09
C VAL A 136 9.35 -3.00 -23.76
N SER A 137 10.59 -2.73 -23.34
CA SER A 137 11.10 -3.19 -22.04
C SER A 137 10.31 -2.56 -20.88
N LEU A 138 10.01 -1.27 -20.95
CA LEU A 138 9.19 -0.56 -19.97
C LEU A 138 7.80 -1.20 -19.87
N LEU A 139 7.09 -1.33 -20.99
CA LEU A 139 5.77 -1.95 -21.02
C LEU A 139 5.80 -3.38 -20.46
N SER A 140 6.81 -4.17 -20.82
CA SER A 140 6.96 -5.53 -20.33
C SER A 140 7.14 -5.58 -18.80
N TYR A 141 7.93 -4.68 -18.22
CA TYR A 141 8.13 -4.58 -16.78
C TYR A 141 6.80 -4.33 -16.07
N TYR A 142 6.04 -3.33 -16.51
CA TYR A 142 4.76 -2.99 -15.89
C TYR A 142 3.69 -4.05 -16.11
N VAL A 143 3.68 -4.75 -17.24
CA VAL A 143 2.76 -5.89 -17.48
C VAL A 143 3.08 -7.05 -16.53
N VAL A 144 4.36 -7.43 -16.42
CA VAL A 144 4.80 -8.48 -15.49
C VAL A 144 4.44 -8.09 -14.06
N TRP A 145 4.74 -6.86 -13.65
CA TRP A 145 4.40 -6.37 -12.32
C TRP A 145 2.90 -6.20 -12.10
N SER A 146 2.12 -5.90 -13.12
CA SER A 146 0.65 -5.88 -13.07
C SER A 146 0.10 -7.27 -12.76
N ILE A 147 0.56 -8.29 -13.51
CA ILE A 147 0.19 -9.70 -13.27
C ILE A 147 0.63 -10.14 -11.87
N LEU A 148 1.85 -9.80 -11.48
CA LEU A 148 2.37 -10.14 -10.15
C LEU A 148 1.56 -9.45 -9.04
N THR A 149 1.22 -8.18 -9.22
CA THR A 149 0.37 -7.43 -8.28
C THR A 149 -1.01 -8.07 -8.17
N TYR A 150 -1.59 -8.52 -9.28
CA TYR A 150 -2.84 -9.29 -9.26
C TYR A 150 -2.68 -10.53 -8.39
N VAL A 151 -1.73 -11.41 -8.71
CA VAL A 151 -1.51 -12.68 -7.98
C VAL A 151 -1.28 -12.44 -6.49
N LEU A 152 -0.51 -11.41 -6.13
CA LEU A 152 -0.24 -11.07 -4.74
C LEU A 152 -1.44 -10.48 -4.01
N THR A 153 -2.42 -9.91 -4.71
CA THR A 153 -3.60 -9.24 -4.12
C THR A 153 -4.91 -10.02 -4.25
N VAL A 154 -4.92 -11.20 -4.90
CA VAL A 154 -6.12 -12.05 -5.05
C VAL A 154 -6.75 -12.40 -3.69
N GLY A 155 -5.94 -12.57 -2.64
CA GLY A 155 -6.42 -12.89 -1.29
C GLY A 155 -6.78 -11.68 -0.42
N ASP A 156 -6.61 -10.46 -0.92
CA ASP A 156 -6.81 -9.22 -0.16
C ASP A 156 -8.12 -8.50 -0.56
N THR A 157 -8.50 -7.44 0.15
CA THR A 157 -9.72 -6.66 -0.17
C THR A 157 -9.59 -5.89 -1.50
N PRO A 158 -10.73 -5.60 -2.18
CA PRO A 158 -10.71 -4.90 -3.47
C PRO A 158 -10.07 -3.50 -3.41
N ASP A 159 -10.16 -2.81 -2.27
CA ASP A 159 -9.56 -1.48 -2.08
C ASP A 159 -8.04 -1.51 -2.18
N VAL A 160 -7.42 -2.57 -1.68
CA VAL A 160 -5.95 -2.78 -1.67
C VAL A 160 -5.42 -2.92 -3.07
N ARG A 161 -6.14 -3.71 -3.87
CA ARG A 161 -5.81 -3.94 -5.26
C ARG A 161 -5.88 -2.62 -6.02
N THR A 162 -6.90 -1.81 -5.76
CA THR A 162 -7.03 -0.47 -6.32
C THR A 162 -5.85 0.42 -5.94
N TRP A 163 -5.44 0.41 -4.67
CA TRP A 163 -4.30 1.22 -4.21
C TRP A 163 -2.98 0.74 -4.81
N ALA A 164 -2.73 -0.57 -4.83
CA ALA A 164 -1.54 -1.15 -5.44
C ALA A 164 -1.42 -0.78 -6.93
N TYR A 165 -2.51 -0.94 -7.69
CA TYR A 165 -2.54 -0.53 -9.11
C TYR A 165 -2.41 0.98 -9.29
N SER A 166 -2.94 1.78 -8.36
CA SER A 166 -2.79 3.24 -8.43
C SER A 166 -1.33 3.67 -8.31
N GLY A 167 -0.55 3.03 -7.44
CA GLY A 167 0.90 3.26 -7.36
C GLY A 167 1.65 2.77 -8.58
N LEU A 168 1.27 1.61 -9.14
CA LEU A 168 1.86 1.09 -10.37
C LEU A 168 1.63 2.04 -11.55
N LEU A 169 0.40 2.53 -11.70
CA LEU A 169 0.04 3.51 -12.72
C LEU A 169 0.80 4.83 -12.54
N LEU A 170 0.93 5.31 -11.30
CA LEU A 170 1.68 6.53 -11.01
C LEU A 170 3.15 6.40 -11.39
N MET A 171 3.79 5.29 -11.06
CA MET A 171 5.18 5.02 -11.45
C MET A 171 5.33 4.96 -12.97
N LEU A 172 4.41 4.27 -13.66
CA LEU A 172 4.38 4.19 -15.13
C LEU A 172 4.27 5.58 -15.75
N VAL A 173 3.32 6.39 -15.28
CA VAL A 173 3.13 7.76 -15.79
C VAL A 173 4.37 8.61 -15.53
N ALA A 174 4.95 8.53 -14.34
CA ALA A 174 6.15 9.29 -14.02
C ALA A 174 7.35 8.88 -14.89
N GLU A 175 7.56 7.59 -15.12
CA GLU A 175 8.62 7.08 -15.98
C GLU A 175 8.43 7.51 -17.44
N ILE A 176 7.20 7.39 -17.98
CA ILE A 176 6.87 7.89 -19.32
C ILE A 176 7.14 9.40 -19.42
N ASN A 177 6.76 10.18 -18.41
CA ASN A 177 7.00 11.62 -18.41
C ASN A 177 8.52 11.93 -18.40
N ILE A 178 9.29 11.28 -17.55
CA ILE A 178 10.73 11.54 -17.42
C ILE A 178 11.50 11.10 -18.67
N THR A 179 11.10 9.99 -19.29
CA THR A 179 11.76 9.42 -20.48
C THR A 179 11.36 10.13 -21.77
N ILE A 180 10.07 10.38 -21.99
CA ILE A 180 9.56 11.01 -23.23
C ILE A 180 9.75 12.53 -23.19
N ALA A 181 9.39 13.18 -22.09
CA ALA A 181 9.51 14.64 -22.01
C ALA A 181 10.96 15.10 -21.81
N LYS A 182 11.90 14.17 -21.54
CA LYS A 182 13.33 14.43 -21.26
C LYS A 182 13.54 15.57 -20.25
N VAL A 183 12.56 15.79 -19.37
CA VAL A 183 12.64 16.78 -18.31
C VAL A 183 13.63 16.22 -17.30
N GLY A 184 14.88 16.65 -17.41
CA GLY A 184 15.91 16.28 -16.46
C GLY A 184 15.48 16.68 -15.05
N LEU A 185 15.67 15.78 -14.09
CA LEU A 185 15.62 16.14 -12.66
C LEU A 185 16.38 17.44 -12.42
N SER A 186 15.81 18.34 -11.60
CA SER A 186 16.51 19.55 -11.17
C SER A 186 17.84 19.17 -10.51
N THR A 187 18.94 19.60 -11.13
CA THR A 187 20.32 19.32 -10.68
C THR A 187 20.65 19.97 -9.35
N THR A 188 19.75 20.83 -8.84
CA THR A 188 19.81 21.41 -7.50
C THR A 188 19.68 20.35 -6.40
N PHE A 189 18.79 19.37 -6.57
CA PHE A 189 18.52 18.36 -5.55
C PHE A 189 19.37 17.10 -5.74
N PHE A 190 19.67 16.74 -7.00
CA PHE A 190 20.38 15.51 -7.33
C PHE A 190 21.42 15.77 -8.42
N PRO A 191 22.57 16.37 -8.09
CA PRO A 191 23.54 16.84 -9.09
C PRO A 191 24.23 15.70 -9.85
N GLN A 192 24.25 14.48 -9.31
CA GLN A 192 25.05 13.35 -9.81
C GLN A 192 24.23 12.11 -10.17
N ILE A 193 22.89 12.16 -9.99
CA ILE A 193 22.01 11.02 -10.28
C ILE A 193 21.56 11.08 -11.74
N THR A 194 21.73 9.97 -12.47
CA THR A 194 21.25 9.84 -13.85
C THR A 194 19.75 9.54 -13.88
N VAL A 195 19.12 9.81 -15.03
CA VAL A 195 17.70 9.47 -15.24
C VAL A 195 17.48 7.97 -15.10
N TYR A 196 18.38 7.18 -15.67
CA TYR A 196 18.40 5.72 -15.52
C TYR A 196 18.36 5.28 -14.05
N GLN A 197 19.24 5.84 -13.21
CA GLN A 197 19.30 5.48 -11.78
C GLN A 197 18.03 5.88 -11.02
N LEU A 198 17.44 7.03 -11.36
CA LEU A 198 16.16 7.41 -10.77
C LEU A 198 15.08 6.37 -11.09
N VAL A 199 14.96 5.95 -12.35
CA VAL A 199 13.97 4.95 -12.77
C VAL A 199 14.19 3.63 -12.03
N GLN A 200 15.44 3.18 -11.90
CA GLN A 200 15.77 2.01 -11.09
C GLN A 200 15.33 2.15 -9.63
N PHE A 201 15.55 3.31 -9.01
CA PHE A 201 15.08 3.56 -7.65
C PHE A 201 13.54 3.58 -7.56
N MET A 202 12.84 4.07 -8.58
CA MET A 202 11.37 4.02 -8.63
C MET A 202 10.88 2.56 -8.71
N HIS A 203 11.50 1.74 -9.54
CA HIS A 203 11.23 0.30 -9.64
C HIS A 203 11.52 -0.44 -8.32
N LEU A 204 12.57 -0.05 -7.61
CA LEU A 204 12.93 -0.61 -6.31
C LEU A 204 11.94 -0.20 -5.20
N LEU A 205 11.34 0.99 -5.31
CA LEU A 205 10.38 1.53 -4.33
C LEU A 205 8.99 0.88 -4.44
N TYR A 206 8.60 0.41 -5.62
CA TYR A 206 7.28 -0.19 -5.85
C TYR A 206 6.97 -1.42 -4.97
N PRO A 207 7.85 -2.44 -4.84
CA PRO A 207 7.57 -3.58 -3.95
C PRO A 207 7.32 -3.19 -2.49
N PRO A 208 8.16 -2.36 -1.83
CA PRO A 208 7.86 -1.81 -0.50
C PRO A 208 6.51 -1.10 -0.42
N TYR A 209 6.16 -0.29 -1.43
CA TYR A 209 4.87 0.40 -1.50
C TYR A 209 3.69 -0.58 -1.55
N MET A 210 3.75 -1.59 -2.42
CA MET A 210 2.72 -2.63 -2.53
C MET A 210 2.54 -3.36 -1.19
N ASN A 211 3.64 -3.69 -0.52
CA ASN A 211 3.61 -4.33 0.80
C ASN A 211 2.99 -3.42 1.86
N GLY A 212 3.24 -2.10 1.78
CA GLY A 212 2.56 -1.10 2.60
C GLY A 212 1.05 -1.13 2.42
N CYS A 213 0.57 -1.17 1.17
CA CYS A 213 -0.86 -1.25 0.86
C CYS A 213 -1.50 -2.53 1.45
N ARG A 214 -0.87 -3.68 1.24
CA ARG A 214 -1.35 -4.98 1.75
C ARG A 214 -1.32 -5.05 3.28
N SER A 215 -0.29 -4.49 3.90
CA SER A 215 -0.21 -4.36 5.35
C SER A 215 -1.39 -3.53 5.87
N MET A 216 -1.60 -2.35 5.28
CA MET A 216 -2.69 -1.47 5.68
C MET A 216 -4.06 -2.16 5.57
N ALA A 217 -4.28 -2.89 4.49
CA ALA A 217 -5.48 -3.68 4.26
C ALA A 217 -5.81 -4.65 5.40
N ALA A 218 -4.84 -5.49 5.76
CA ALA A 218 -5.00 -6.48 6.80
C ALA A 218 -5.34 -5.82 8.15
N PHE A 219 -4.99 -4.55 8.34
CA PHE A 219 -5.31 -3.81 9.55
C PHE A 219 -6.77 -3.38 9.55
N TYR A 220 -7.21 -2.74 8.47
CA TYR A 220 -8.59 -2.30 8.33
C TYR A 220 -9.59 -3.46 8.37
N VAL A 221 -9.30 -4.57 7.67
CA VAL A 221 -10.19 -5.75 7.66
C VAL A 221 -10.35 -6.36 9.04
N ARG A 222 -9.24 -6.60 9.77
CA ARG A 222 -9.32 -7.16 11.13
C ARG A 222 -10.09 -6.25 12.08
N ASN A 223 -9.89 -4.93 11.97
CA ASN A 223 -10.62 -3.98 12.79
C ASN A 223 -12.11 -3.97 12.47
N LEU A 224 -12.47 -3.97 11.18
CA LEU A 224 -13.87 -3.94 10.74
C LEU A 224 -14.61 -5.20 11.19
N VAL A 225 -13.98 -6.38 11.10
CA VAL A 225 -14.53 -7.64 11.61
C VAL A 225 -14.70 -7.61 13.13
N GLN A 226 -13.73 -7.06 13.87
CA GLN A 226 -13.82 -6.97 15.33
C GLN A 226 -14.91 -5.99 15.79
N GLU A 227 -15.02 -4.83 15.15
CA GLU A 227 -16.06 -3.84 15.44
C GLU A 227 -17.46 -4.40 15.12
N ASN A 228 -17.62 -5.08 13.98
CA ASN A 228 -18.87 -5.77 13.63
C ASN A 228 -19.23 -6.89 14.63
N TYR A 229 -18.24 -7.66 15.07
CA TYR A 229 -18.45 -8.70 16.08
C TYR A 229 -18.88 -8.10 17.42
N ASN A 230 -18.19 -7.08 17.91
CA ASN A 230 -18.55 -6.41 19.16
C ASN A 230 -19.96 -5.81 19.10
N LEU A 231 -20.30 -5.15 17.99
CA LEU A 231 -21.63 -4.58 17.76
C LEU A 231 -22.71 -5.68 17.80
N SER A 232 -22.49 -6.83 17.16
CA SER A 232 -23.44 -7.95 17.19
C SER A 232 -23.67 -8.50 18.60
N ILE A 233 -22.62 -8.55 19.43
CA ILE A 233 -22.72 -8.97 20.84
C ILE A 233 -23.49 -7.95 21.68
N GLU A 234 -23.26 -6.65 21.46
CA GLU A 234 -24.01 -5.58 22.14
C GLU A 234 -25.49 -5.61 21.76
N LEU A 235 -25.79 -5.82 20.48
CA LEU A 235 -27.15 -5.96 19.98
C LEU A 235 -27.85 -7.18 20.60
N LEU A 236 -27.16 -8.31 20.68
CA LEU A 236 -27.67 -9.52 21.35
C LEU A 236 -27.94 -9.29 22.85
N LYS A 237 -27.06 -8.57 23.54
CA LYS A 237 -27.25 -8.19 24.95
C LYS A 237 -28.45 -7.26 25.12
N SER A 238 -28.59 -6.25 24.26
CA SER A 238 -29.74 -5.34 24.25
C SER A 238 -31.04 -6.10 24.04
N ASN A 239 -31.11 -6.96 23.02
CA ASN A 239 -32.29 -7.79 22.73
C ASN A 239 -32.65 -8.70 23.91
N LYS A 240 -31.66 -9.30 24.58
CA LYS A 240 -31.89 -10.12 25.79
C LYS A 240 -32.45 -9.28 26.95
N MET A 241 -31.94 -8.07 27.15
CA MET A 241 -32.41 -7.15 28.19
C MET A 241 -33.86 -6.70 27.95
N ILE A 242 -34.22 -6.40 26.70
CA ILE A 242 -35.59 -6.04 26.31
C ILE A 242 -36.55 -7.20 26.60
N LEU A 243 -36.18 -8.43 26.22
CA LEU A 243 -37.01 -9.62 26.49
C LEU A 243 -37.21 -9.86 27.99
N MET A 244 -36.15 -9.67 28.79
CA MET A 244 -36.24 -9.75 30.25
C MET A 244 -37.13 -8.65 30.82
N GLY A 245 -37.02 -7.42 30.32
CA GLY A 245 -37.88 -6.30 30.69
C GLY A 245 -39.36 -6.55 30.36
N MET A 246 -39.66 -7.06 29.16
CA MET A 246 -41.02 -7.45 28.79
C MET A 246 -41.60 -8.54 29.69
N ARG A 247 -40.79 -9.56 30.04
CA ARG A 247 -41.24 -10.61 30.98
C ARG A 247 -41.53 -10.03 32.36
N GLN A 248 -40.68 -9.13 32.85
CA GLN A 248 -40.89 -8.48 34.13
C GLN A 248 -42.17 -7.64 34.14
N LEU A 249 -42.38 -6.80 33.11
CA LEU A 249 -43.60 -6.01 32.96
C LEU A 249 -44.86 -6.88 32.89
N ASN A 250 -44.80 -8.01 32.18
CA ASN A 250 -45.93 -8.94 32.10
C ASN A 250 -46.19 -9.63 33.46
N ALA A 251 -45.14 -9.98 34.20
CA ALA A 251 -45.26 -10.51 35.56
C ALA A 251 -45.84 -9.49 36.54
N ASP A 252 -45.41 -8.22 36.48
CA ASP A 252 -45.94 -7.14 37.31
C ASP A 252 -47.42 -6.84 36.98
N MET A 253 -47.80 -6.86 35.70
CA MET A 253 -49.21 -6.73 35.29
C MET A 253 -50.07 -7.91 35.78
N GLN A 254 -49.56 -9.14 35.72
CA GLN A 254 -50.28 -10.32 36.25
C GLN A 254 -50.34 -10.31 37.79
N GLY A 255 -49.31 -9.80 38.46
CA GLY A 255 -49.27 -9.62 39.91
C GLY A 255 -50.27 -8.58 40.45
N LEU A 256 -50.63 -7.60 39.62
CA LEU A 256 -51.66 -6.60 39.91
C LEU A 256 -53.10 -7.11 39.70
N GLY A 257 -53.28 -8.33 39.17
CA GLY A 257 -54.58 -8.91 38.79
C GLY A 257 -55.35 -9.69 39.86
N HIS A 258 -54.83 -9.84 41.08
CA HIS A 258 -55.53 -10.60 42.13
C HIS A 258 -55.82 -9.75 43.39
N PRO A 259 -57.09 -9.46 43.72
CA PRO A 259 -57.42 -8.88 45.02
C PRO A 259 -57.19 -9.94 46.11
N SER A 260 -56.50 -9.50 47.15
CA SER A 260 -56.07 -10.27 48.32
C SER A 260 -57.16 -11.17 48.91
N ARG A 261 -56.85 -12.47 49.05
CA ARG A 261 -57.74 -13.53 49.51
C ARG A 261 -57.89 -13.48 51.04
N ARG A 262 -59.09 -13.14 51.55
CA ARG A 262 -59.48 -13.25 52.99
C ARG A 262 -59.89 -14.70 53.37
N PRO A 263 -59.77 -15.15 54.64
CA PRO A 263 -59.87 -16.58 54.97
C PRO A 263 -61.27 -17.08 55.41
N LYS A 264 -61.61 -18.28 54.89
CA LYS A 264 -62.50 -19.40 55.30
C LYS A 264 -63.86 -19.17 56.00
N THR A 265 -64.91 -19.80 55.44
CA THR A 265 -66.04 -20.44 56.15
C THR A 265 -66.68 -21.55 55.29
N GLN A 266 -67.51 -22.40 55.90
CA GLN A 266 -67.65 -23.85 55.72
C GLN A 266 -68.96 -24.31 55.02
N LYS A 267 -68.94 -25.51 54.41
CA LYS A 267 -70.03 -26.51 54.10
C LYS A 267 -70.44 -26.76 52.61
N HIS A 268 -70.46 -28.06 52.28
CA HIS A 268 -70.91 -28.81 51.07
C HIS A 268 -72.46 -28.95 50.99
N PRO A 269 -73.10 -29.62 49.99
CA PRO A 269 -72.69 -30.03 48.62
C PRO A 269 -73.78 -29.76 47.52
N SER A 270 -73.38 -29.66 46.23
CA SER A 270 -74.18 -30.13 45.06
C SER A 270 -73.38 -29.94 43.76
N ALA A 271 -73.50 -30.90 42.84
CA ALA A 271 -72.95 -30.90 41.48
C ALA A 271 -74.14 -31.01 40.48
N PRO A 272 -73.96 -31.03 39.14
CA PRO A 272 -72.85 -30.58 38.29
C PRO A 272 -73.32 -29.62 37.16
N GLY A 273 -72.42 -28.91 36.47
CA GLY A 273 -72.80 -28.24 35.22
C GLY A 273 -71.71 -27.40 34.57
N GLY A 274 -71.39 -27.75 33.33
CA GLY A 274 -70.84 -26.83 32.31
C GLY A 274 -69.31 -26.72 32.25
N ALA A 275 -68.75 -27.13 31.12
CA ALA A 275 -67.35 -26.97 30.73
C ALA A 275 -66.95 -25.47 30.54
N PRO A 276 -65.66 -25.11 30.65
CA PRO A 276 -65.20 -23.73 30.50
C PRO A 276 -64.74 -23.41 29.07
N ASP A 277 -65.41 -22.46 28.41
CA ASP A 277 -64.97 -21.83 27.15
C ASP A 277 -64.35 -20.44 27.40
N GLU A 278 -63.30 -20.36 28.22
CA GLU A 278 -62.55 -19.10 28.45
C GLU A 278 -61.03 -19.27 28.28
N ALA A 279 -60.61 -20.10 27.32
CA ALA A 279 -59.19 -20.28 26.99
C ALA A 279 -58.80 -19.84 25.57
N GLN A 280 -59.64 -19.09 24.85
CA GLN A 280 -59.37 -18.74 23.43
C GLN A 280 -59.29 -17.25 23.11
N ALA A 281 -59.28 -16.36 24.11
CA ALA A 281 -59.26 -14.90 23.85
C ALA A 281 -57.88 -14.21 23.94
N ALA A 282 -56.75 -14.94 23.99
CA ALA A 282 -55.44 -14.32 24.19
C ALA A 282 -54.30 -14.88 23.31
N ALA A 283 -54.57 -15.16 22.03
CA ALA A 283 -53.54 -15.53 21.07
C ALA A 283 -53.71 -14.80 19.72
N GLN A 284 -53.83 -13.48 19.75
CA GLN A 284 -53.57 -12.68 18.55
C GLN A 284 -52.05 -12.57 18.39
N GLN A 285 -51.50 -13.45 17.56
CA GLN A 285 -50.15 -13.32 17.02
C GLN A 285 -50.09 -11.99 16.24
N HIS A 286 -49.49 -10.97 16.83
CA HIS A 286 -49.06 -9.78 16.10
C HIS A 286 -48.07 -10.23 15.02
N GLN A 287 -48.48 -10.16 13.76
CA GLN A 287 -47.54 -10.26 12.65
C GLN A 287 -46.75 -8.95 12.61
N PRO A 288 -45.41 -8.98 12.72
CA PRO A 288 -44.61 -7.78 12.75
C PRO A 288 -44.80 -7.01 11.45
N THR A 289 -44.96 -5.69 11.55
CA THR A 289 -45.00 -4.79 10.40
C THR A 289 -43.65 -4.79 9.68
N ALA A 290 -43.62 -4.41 8.40
CA ALA A 290 -42.39 -4.46 7.58
C ALA A 290 -41.20 -3.71 8.22
N GLU A 291 -41.47 -2.62 8.96
CA GLU A 291 -40.46 -1.87 9.72
C GLU A 291 -39.99 -2.64 10.98
N GLU A 292 -40.88 -3.36 11.67
CA GLU A 292 -40.51 -4.22 12.81
C GLU A 292 -39.71 -5.45 12.36
N ALA A 293 -39.98 -5.99 11.17
CA ALA A 293 -39.22 -7.10 10.59
C ALA A 293 -37.77 -6.69 10.27
N GLU A 294 -37.54 -5.43 9.88
CA GLU A 294 -36.22 -4.85 9.61
C GLU A 294 -35.43 -4.58 10.91
N LEU A 295 -36.12 -4.29 12.01
CA LEU A 295 -35.53 -4.19 13.37
C LEU A 295 -35.17 -5.55 13.99
N ILE A 296 -35.89 -6.62 13.65
CA ILE A 296 -35.65 -7.98 14.15
C ILE A 296 -34.45 -8.64 13.44
N GLN A 297 -34.19 -8.26 12.19
CA GLN A 297 -32.98 -8.62 11.45
C GLN A 297 -32.41 -7.36 10.82
N PRO A 298 -31.54 -6.60 11.53
CA PRO A 298 -30.84 -5.52 10.87
C PRO A 298 -30.00 -6.17 9.78
N THR A 299 -30.37 -5.97 8.51
CA THR A 299 -29.45 -6.21 7.40
C THR A 299 -28.18 -5.49 7.77
N PRO A 300 -27.03 -6.19 7.88
CA PRO A 300 -25.80 -5.51 8.22
C PRO A 300 -25.66 -4.39 7.20
N ALA A 301 -25.61 -3.15 7.68
CA ALA A 301 -25.06 -2.05 6.92
C ALA A 301 -23.58 -2.39 6.74
N ILE A 302 -23.31 -3.37 5.89
CA ILE A 302 -22.07 -3.46 5.17
C ILE A 302 -22.03 -2.09 4.52
N ASN A 303 -21.17 -1.22 5.04
CA ASN A 303 -20.65 -0.11 4.28
C ASN A 303 -20.05 -0.76 3.04
N SER A 304 -20.90 -0.99 2.05
CA SER A 304 -20.55 -1.49 0.75
C SER A 304 -19.84 -0.30 0.17
N HIS A 305 -18.53 -0.25 0.38
CA HIS A 305 -17.67 0.56 -0.47
C HIS A 305 -18.11 0.20 -1.89
N PRO A 306 -18.67 1.17 -2.66
CA PRO A 306 -19.19 0.87 -3.97
C PRO A 306 -18.08 0.18 -4.73
N GLY A 307 -18.37 -1.01 -5.27
CA GLY A 307 -17.41 -1.93 -5.91
C GLY A 307 -16.81 -1.40 -7.21
N GLY A 308 -16.64 -0.08 -7.33
CA GLY A 308 -15.86 0.59 -8.36
C GLY A 308 -14.43 0.83 -7.88
N PHE A 309 -13.51 0.93 -8.83
CA PHE A 309 -12.11 1.31 -8.63
C PHE A 309 -12.05 2.70 -7.95
N GLN A 310 -12.04 2.78 -6.61
CA GLN A 310 -11.90 4.03 -5.88
C GLN A 310 -10.44 4.50 -5.91
N ILE A 311 -10.07 5.16 -7.01
CA ILE A 311 -8.73 5.75 -7.17
C ILE A 311 -8.57 6.87 -6.12
N PRO A 312 -7.49 6.86 -5.31
CA PRO A 312 -7.26 7.88 -4.30
C PRO A 312 -7.20 9.31 -4.89
N PRO A 313 -7.71 10.35 -4.19
CA PRO A 313 -7.75 11.73 -4.68
C PRO A 313 -6.38 12.30 -5.10
N PHE A 314 -5.31 11.89 -4.40
CA PHE A 314 -3.95 12.36 -4.71
C PHE A 314 -3.47 11.90 -6.10
N VAL A 315 -3.97 10.78 -6.61
CA VAL A 315 -3.61 10.26 -7.94
C VAL A 315 -4.19 11.15 -9.02
N TYR A 316 -5.41 11.67 -8.84
CA TYR A 316 -5.99 12.67 -9.74
C TYR A 316 -5.22 13.98 -9.69
N ALA A 317 -4.80 14.42 -8.51
CA ALA A 317 -4.00 15.65 -8.36
C ALA A 317 -2.62 15.53 -9.06
N ILE A 318 -1.96 14.38 -8.91
CA ILE A 318 -0.68 14.11 -9.57
C ILE A 318 -0.85 13.94 -11.07
N GLY A 319 -1.89 13.23 -11.52
CA GLY A 319 -2.22 13.11 -12.95
C GLY A 319 -2.51 14.46 -13.59
N PHE A 320 -3.27 15.33 -12.92
CA PHE A 320 -3.54 16.70 -13.36
C PHE A 320 -2.26 17.54 -13.41
N TYR A 321 -1.38 17.43 -12.41
CA TYR A 321 -0.07 18.10 -12.42
C TYR A 321 0.77 17.69 -13.62
N PHE A 322 0.85 16.40 -13.94
CA PHE A 322 1.61 15.92 -15.11
C PHE A 322 0.99 16.37 -16.44
N VAL A 323 -0.34 16.36 -16.57
CA VAL A 323 -1.02 16.88 -17.76
C VAL A 323 -0.76 18.38 -17.92
N MET A 324 -0.88 19.15 -16.85
CA MET A 324 -0.59 20.58 -16.88
C MET A 324 0.88 20.85 -17.21
N ASN A 325 1.81 20.09 -16.64
CA ASN A 325 3.24 20.23 -16.93
C ASN A 325 3.60 19.82 -18.37
N TYR A 326 2.86 18.90 -19.00
CA TYR A 326 3.06 18.53 -20.40
C TYR A 326 2.57 19.59 -21.39
N PHE A 327 1.48 20.30 -21.07
CA PHE A 327 0.94 21.35 -21.94
C PHE A 327 1.56 22.74 -21.70
N PHE A 328 2.11 22.99 -20.51
CA PHE A 328 2.55 24.32 -20.09
C PHE A 328 4.00 24.40 -19.59
N GLY A 329 4.75 23.29 -19.57
CA GLY A 329 6.18 23.23 -19.20
C GLY A 329 7.07 22.94 -20.40
#